data_AF-G5A1E3-F1
#
_entry.id   AF-G5A1E3-F1
#
_cell.length_a   1.000
_cell.length_b   1.000
_cell.length_c   1.000
_cell.angle_alpha   90.00
_cell.angle_beta   90.00
_cell.angle_gamma   90.00
#
_symmetry.space_group_name_H-M   'P 1'
#
loop_
_entity.id
_entity.type
_entity.pdbx_description
1 polymer ?
#
loop_
_entity_poly.entity_id
_entity_poly.type
_entity_poly.pdbx_seq_one_letter_code
_entity_poly.pdbx_strand_id
1 'polypeptide(L)'
;MARVACWFSVVAATIAIVTTADIHSTDVYSRSDCSGVPDHFRISQRRPCALSNSKCEAKEVSNQTEYDVCSSISDPQTHAAEVFGGVPSMLTNAFNDNNCDEYTGSFAYRADGSCFKVDAQSSQLLILNANGSVTWKQYAGVAREDKDLSTDLHLQQRGVHLLQ
;
A
#
# COMPACT_ATOMS: atom_id res chain seq x y z
N MET A 1 11.34 24.65 11.94
CA MET A 1 11.03 23.45 11.13
C MET A 1 9.68 23.68 10.49
N ALA A 2 9.68 24.01 9.20
CA ALA A 2 8.46 24.37 8.48
C ALA A 2 7.64 23.10 8.20
N ARG A 3 6.41 23.06 8.69
CA ARG A 3 5.42 22.04 8.31
C ARG A 3 4.92 22.40 6.91
N VAL A 4 5.44 21.75 5.88
CA VAL A 4 4.90 21.87 4.52
C VAL A 4 3.60 21.07 4.51
N ALA A 5 2.48 21.76 4.55
CA ALA A 5 1.17 21.16 4.36
C ALA A 5 0.97 20.93 2.86
N CYS A 6 0.81 19.68 2.45
CA CYS A 6 0.37 19.35 1.09
C CYS A 6 -1.05 19.90 0.89
N TRP A 7 -1.16 21.06 0.25
CA TRP A 7 -2.45 21.66 -0.10
C TRP A 7 -3.04 20.92 -1.30
N PHE A 8 -4.12 20.18 -1.10
CA PHE A 8 -4.98 19.75 -2.20
C PHE A 8 -5.69 20.99 -2.76
N SER A 9 -5.25 21.47 -3.93
CA SER A 9 -6.02 22.45 -4.69
C SER A 9 -7.15 21.73 -5.43
N VAL A 10 -8.40 22.06 -5.10
CA VAL A 10 -9.55 21.66 -5.92
C VAL A 10 -9.55 22.55 -7.16
N VAL A 11 -8.95 22.07 -8.25
CA VAL A 11 -9.09 22.71 -9.57
C VAL A 11 -10.25 22.01 -10.28
N ALA A 12 -11.33 22.73 -10.53
CA ALA A 12 -12.40 22.29 -11.41
C ALA A 12 -11.84 22.20 -12.84
N ALA A 13 -11.50 20.98 -13.29
CA ALA A 13 -10.99 20.73 -14.63
C ALA A 13 -12.15 20.37 -15.58
N THR A 14 -12.23 21.10 -16.69
CA THR A 14 -13.08 20.79 -17.84
C THR A 14 -12.78 19.41 -18.41
N ILE A 15 -13.82 18.71 -18.86
CA ILE A 15 -13.80 17.33 -19.37
C ILE A 15 -12.89 17.24 -20.61
N ALA A 16 -11.63 16.91 -20.38
CA ALA A 16 -10.88 16.11 -21.33
C ALA A 16 -11.33 14.66 -21.13
N ILE A 17 -11.60 13.94 -22.21
CA ILE A 17 -11.74 12.48 -22.16
C ILE A 17 -10.35 11.95 -21.83
N VAL A 18 -10.03 11.93 -20.53
CA VAL A 18 -8.89 11.21 -20.00
C VAL A 18 -9.26 9.75 -20.23
N THR A 19 -8.56 9.09 -21.15
CA THR A 19 -8.43 7.63 -21.08
C THR A 19 -8.02 7.35 -19.65
N THR A 20 -8.89 6.76 -18.83
CA THR A 20 -8.55 6.34 -17.47
C THR A 20 -7.19 5.68 -17.59
N ALA A 21 -6.15 6.26 -16.98
CA ALA A 21 -4.86 5.61 -16.99
C ALA A 21 -5.11 4.24 -16.34
N ASP A 22 -4.94 3.17 -17.10
CA ASP A 22 -5.11 1.82 -16.56
C ASP A 22 -4.04 1.65 -15.48
N ILE A 23 -4.45 1.85 -14.24
CA ILE A 23 -3.61 1.60 -13.08
C ILE A 23 -3.85 0.16 -12.66
N HIS A 24 -2.77 -0.50 -12.26
CA HIS A 24 -2.84 -1.88 -11.85
C HIS A 24 -2.50 -1.98 -10.38
N SER A 25 -3.29 -2.76 -9.65
CA SER A 25 -2.94 -3.21 -8.32
C SER A 25 -2.17 -4.51 -8.42
N THR A 26 -1.16 -4.67 -7.58
CA THR A 26 -0.54 -5.95 -7.27
C THR A 26 -0.78 -6.22 -5.79
N ASP A 27 -1.75 -7.07 -5.51
CA ASP A 27 -2.17 -7.45 -4.16
C ASP A 27 -1.30 -8.60 -3.68
N VAL A 28 -0.63 -8.43 -2.55
CA VAL A 28 0.38 -9.37 -2.04
C VAL A 28 -0.16 -10.11 -0.83
N TYR A 29 0.05 -11.42 -0.81
CA TYR A 29 -0.46 -12.35 0.18
C TYR A 29 0.68 -13.20 0.74
N SER A 30 0.64 -13.43 2.04
CA SER A 30 1.48 -14.43 2.71
C SER A 30 1.04 -15.88 2.43
N ARG A 31 -0.17 -16.08 1.89
CA ARG A 31 -0.77 -17.40 1.64
C ARG A 31 -0.69 -17.79 0.17
N SER A 32 -0.38 -19.05 -0.08
CA SER A 32 -0.21 -19.60 -1.43
C SER A 32 -1.48 -19.73 -2.27
N ASP A 33 -2.64 -19.55 -1.65
CA ASP A 33 -3.95 -19.55 -2.30
C ASP A 33 -4.46 -18.12 -2.59
N CYS A 34 -3.70 -17.09 -2.20
CA CYS A 34 -4.10 -15.68 -2.24
C CYS A 34 -5.51 -15.44 -1.66
N SER A 35 -5.87 -16.23 -0.64
CA SER A 35 -7.16 -16.11 0.02
C SER A 35 -7.09 -15.19 1.24
N GLY A 36 -8.23 -14.59 1.56
CA GLY A 36 -8.35 -13.67 2.69
C GLY A 36 -7.91 -12.26 2.33
N VAL A 37 -7.43 -11.54 3.33
CA VAL A 37 -7.04 -10.13 3.22
C VAL A 37 -5.56 -10.04 2.83
N PRO A 38 -5.20 -9.28 1.78
CA PRO A 38 -3.80 -9.09 1.41
C PRO A 38 -3.00 -8.44 2.55
N ASP A 39 -1.69 -8.66 2.55
CA ASP A 39 -0.74 -7.98 3.45
C ASP A 39 -0.62 -6.50 3.07
N HIS A 40 -0.44 -6.25 1.78
CA HIS A 40 -0.40 -4.93 1.17
C HIS A 40 -0.69 -5.04 -0.33
N PHE A 41 -0.92 -3.91 -0.97
CA PHE A 41 -0.92 -3.85 -2.43
C PHE A 41 -0.15 -2.64 -2.96
N ARG A 42 0.33 -2.79 -4.19
CA ARG A 42 1.16 -1.79 -4.89
C ARG A 42 0.42 -1.30 -6.13
N ILE A 43 0.35 0.01 -6.32
CA ILE A 43 -0.29 0.62 -7.49
C ILE A 43 0.77 1.16 -8.44
N SER A 44 0.66 0.81 -9.73
CA SER A 44 1.57 1.23 -10.79
C SER A 44 0.82 1.67 -12.05
N GLN A 45 1.36 2.65 -12.77
CA GLN A 45 0.71 3.27 -13.95
C GLN A 45 1.23 2.76 -15.30
N ARG A 46 2.32 1.96 -15.33
CA ARG A 46 3.15 1.85 -16.55
C ARG A 46 3.16 0.50 -17.27
N ARG A 47 2.68 -0.58 -16.65
CA ARG A 47 2.63 -1.89 -17.29
C ARG A 47 1.39 -2.66 -16.89
N PRO A 48 0.61 -3.17 -17.85
CA PRO A 48 -0.47 -4.08 -17.54
C PRO A 48 0.08 -5.33 -16.85
N CYS A 49 -0.73 -5.90 -15.97
CA CYS A 49 -0.55 -7.26 -15.51
C CYS A 49 -0.19 -8.12 -16.72
N ALA A 50 0.86 -8.94 -16.61
CA ALA A 50 1.12 -9.93 -17.65
C ALA A 50 -0.19 -10.69 -17.90
N LEU A 51 -0.51 -11.00 -19.16
CA LEU A 51 -1.76 -11.64 -19.57
C LEU A 51 -1.90 -13.09 -19.04
N SER A 52 -1.25 -13.44 -17.93
CA SER A 52 -1.58 -14.60 -17.13
C SER A 52 -2.87 -14.28 -16.37
N ASN A 53 -3.94 -14.92 -16.80
CA ASN A 53 -5.26 -14.91 -16.17
C ASN A 53 -5.13 -14.87 -14.64
N SER A 54 -5.51 -13.75 -14.00
CA SER A 54 -5.86 -13.53 -12.58
C SER A 54 -5.72 -14.76 -11.66
N LYS A 55 -4.51 -15.28 -11.51
CA LYS A 55 -4.20 -16.45 -10.69
C LYS A 55 -3.20 -15.96 -9.66
N CYS A 56 -3.35 -16.48 -8.45
CA CYS A 56 -2.36 -16.33 -7.42
C CYS A 56 -1.01 -16.83 -7.95
N GLU A 57 -0.06 -15.91 -8.14
CA GLU A 57 1.26 -16.21 -8.67
C GLU A 57 2.29 -16.23 -7.55
N ALA A 58 3.09 -17.29 -7.50
CA ALA A 58 4.25 -17.35 -6.63
C ALA A 58 5.40 -16.53 -7.25
N LYS A 59 5.93 -15.56 -6.51
CA LYS A 59 7.13 -14.80 -6.87
C LYS A 59 8.24 -15.04 -5.85
N GLU A 60 9.42 -15.38 -6.34
CA GLU A 60 10.61 -15.50 -5.52
C GLU A 60 11.27 -14.12 -5.35
N VAL A 61 11.21 -13.59 -4.13
CA VAL A 61 11.84 -12.33 -3.70
C VAL A 61 12.93 -12.68 -2.68
N SER A 62 14.19 -12.60 -3.12
CA SER A 62 15.39 -12.90 -2.33
C SER A 62 15.30 -14.18 -1.47
N ASN A 63 15.06 -15.33 -2.12
CA ASN A 63 14.93 -16.66 -1.52
C ASN A 63 13.69 -16.85 -0.62
N GLN A 64 12.65 -16.07 -0.85
CA GLN A 64 11.34 -16.24 -0.22
C GLN A 64 10.24 -16.15 -1.25
N THR A 65 9.22 -16.99 -1.08
CA THR A 65 8.03 -16.99 -1.94
C THR A 65 7.02 -15.99 -1.40
N GLU A 66 6.75 -14.94 -2.17
CA GLU A 66 5.56 -14.09 -2.05
C GLU A 66 4.48 -14.61 -3.01
N TYR A 67 3.21 -14.32 -2.71
CA TYR A 67 2.11 -14.64 -3.61
C TYR A 67 1.38 -13.37 -3.98
N ASP A 68 1.10 -13.16 -5.26
CA ASP A 68 0.40 -11.96 -5.68
C ASP A 68 -0.70 -12.19 -6.73
N VAL A 69 -1.66 -11.28 -6.72
CA VAL A 69 -2.71 -11.15 -7.73
C VAL A 69 -2.59 -9.77 -8.34
N CYS A 70 -2.47 -9.72 -9.66
CA CYS A 70 -2.47 -8.46 -10.39
C CYS A 70 -3.86 -8.21 -10.99
N SER A 71 -4.41 -7.03 -10.72
CA SER A 71 -5.73 -6.60 -11.19
C SER A 71 -5.64 -5.21 -11.83
N SER A 72 -6.50 -4.95 -12.81
CA SER A 72 -6.69 -3.59 -13.33
C SER A 72 -7.73 -2.89 -12.47
N ILE A 73 -7.42 -1.69 -11.99
CA ILE A 73 -8.29 -0.93 -11.09
C ILE A 73 -8.54 0.45 -11.67
N SER A 74 -9.67 1.06 -11.35
CA SER A 74 -9.98 2.44 -11.76
C SER A 74 -9.70 3.46 -10.66
N ASP A 75 -9.77 3.02 -9.40
CA ASP A 75 -9.65 3.87 -8.23
C ASP A 75 -8.97 3.13 -7.07
N PRO A 76 -7.82 3.63 -6.57
CA PRO A 76 -7.09 3.05 -5.44
C PRO A 76 -7.91 2.86 -4.17
N GLN A 77 -8.79 3.81 -3.88
CA GLN A 77 -9.52 3.88 -2.63
C GLN A 77 -10.67 2.86 -2.60
N THR A 78 -11.37 2.73 -3.73
CA THR A 78 -12.40 1.72 -3.96
C THR A 78 -11.78 0.32 -3.91
N HIS A 79 -10.66 0.10 -4.61
CA HIS A 79 -9.94 -1.17 -4.55
C HIS A 79 -9.53 -1.53 -3.12
N ALA A 80 -9.01 -0.57 -2.35
CA ALA A 80 -8.66 -0.79 -0.95
C ALA A 80 -9.84 -1.27 -0.11
N ALA A 81 -11.00 -0.63 -0.26
CA ALA A 81 -12.21 -1.00 0.47
C ALA A 81 -12.67 -2.42 0.11
N GLU A 82 -12.57 -2.79 -1.16
CA GLU A 82 -12.95 -4.12 -1.68
C GLU A 82 -12.02 -5.22 -1.15
N VAL A 83 -10.70 -5.07 -1.28
CA VAL A 83 -9.75 -6.15 -0.94
C VAL A 83 -9.48 -6.26 0.55
N PHE A 84 -9.51 -5.15 1.30
CA PHE A 84 -9.35 -5.20 2.76
C PHE A 84 -10.66 -5.56 3.48
N GLY A 85 -11.82 -5.43 2.84
CA GLY A 85 -13.08 -5.98 3.34
C GLY A 85 -13.47 -5.49 4.75
N GLY A 86 -13.21 -4.21 5.06
CA GLY A 86 -13.46 -3.61 6.37
C GLY A 86 -12.31 -3.75 7.38
N VAL A 87 -11.22 -4.43 7.01
CA VAL A 87 -9.98 -4.33 7.78
C VAL A 87 -9.42 -2.92 7.64
N PRO A 88 -9.07 -2.23 8.75
CA PRO A 88 -8.44 -0.92 8.69
C PRO A 88 -7.23 -0.93 7.77
N SER A 89 -7.05 0.10 6.96
CA SER A 89 -5.93 0.19 6.03
C SER A 89 -5.39 1.61 5.92
N MET A 90 -4.14 1.72 5.46
CA MET A 90 -3.47 2.97 5.19
C MET A 90 -3.02 2.99 3.73
N LEU A 91 -3.50 3.95 2.96
CA LEU A 91 -3.03 4.23 1.60
C LEU A 91 -1.98 5.36 1.64
N THR A 92 -0.83 5.14 1.03
CA THR A 92 0.25 6.11 0.90
C THR A 92 0.66 6.28 -0.56
N ASN A 93 1.07 7.50 -0.89
CA ASN A 93 1.64 7.82 -2.19
C ASN A 93 3.16 7.96 -2.05
N ALA A 94 3.88 7.40 -3.01
CA ALA A 94 5.32 7.52 -3.14
C ALA A 94 5.65 8.56 -4.21
N PHE A 95 6.65 9.39 -3.89
CA PHE A 95 7.17 10.42 -4.77
C PHE A 95 8.70 10.31 -4.81
N ASN A 96 9.30 10.64 -5.95
CA ASN A 96 10.77 10.61 -6.12
C ASN A 96 11.44 11.90 -5.63
N ASP A 97 10.64 12.89 -5.24
CA ASP A 97 11.07 14.24 -4.97
C ASP A 97 10.53 14.75 -3.62
N ASN A 98 11.17 15.78 -3.07
CA ASN A 98 10.83 16.32 -1.75
C ASN A 98 9.63 17.30 -1.78
N ASN A 99 9.22 17.70 -2.99
CA ASN A 99 8.11 18.60 -3.31
C ASN A 99 6.83 17.84 -3.67
N CYS A 100 6.88 16.50 -3.82
CA CYS A 100 5.75 15.67 -4.18
C CYS A 100 5.17 15.96 -5.58
N ASP A 101 5.99 16.39 -6.53
CA ASP A 101 5.58 16.62 -7.92
C ASP A 101 5.81 15.37 -8.79
N GLU A 102 6.80 14.53 -8.45
CA GLU A 102 7.15 13.32 -9.20
C GLU A 102 6.55 12.06 -8.55
N TYR A 103 5.27 11.80 -8.83
CA TYR A 103 4.58 10.59 -8.37
C TYR A 103 5.21 9.31 -8.96
N THR A 104 5.56 8.36 -8.09
CA THR A 104 6.18 7.08 -8.48
C THR A 104 5.29 5.87 -8.27
N GLY A 105 4.25 5.98 -7.44
CA GLY A 105 3.31 4.90 -7.17
C GLY A 105 2.55 5.10 -5.87
N SER A 106 1.68 4.15 -5.54
CA SER A 106 1.01 4.12 -4.24
C SER A 106 1.12 2.74 -3.62
N PHE A 107 1.01 2.69 -2.31
CA PHE A 107 0.98 1.47 -1.53
C PHE A 107 -0.20 1.53 -0.58
N ALA A 108 -0.88 0.42 -0.38
CA ALA A 108 -1.81 0.29 0.73
C ALA A 108 -1.43 -0.88 1.60
N TYR A 109 -1.58 -0.70 2.91
CA TYR A 109 -1.19 -1.65 3.93
C TYR A 109 -2.35 -1.91 4.87
N ARG A 110 -2.58 -3.17 5.28
CA ARG A 110 -3.50 -3.42 6.39
C ARG A 110 -2.92 -2.86 7.68
N ALA A 111 -3.80 -2.29 8.51
CA ALA A 111 -3.48 -1.61 9.76
C ALA A 111 -4.20 -2.25 10.95
N ASP A 112 -4.25 -3.58 10.96
CA ASP A 112 -4.92 -4.44 11.95
C ASP A 112 -4.02 -4.85 13.13
N GLY A 113 -2.76 -4.40 13.14
CA GLY A 113 -1.74 -4.79 14.11
C GLY A 113 -1.07 -6.13 13.83
N SER A 114 -1.39 -6.79 12.71
CA SER A 114 -0.68 -8.00 12.30
C SER A 114 0.66 -7.63 11.68
N CYS A 115 1.72 -8.39 12.02
CA CYS A 115 3.00 -8.25 11.35
C CYS A 115 2.98 -8.99 10.00
N PHE A 116 3.48 -8.35 8.95
CA PHE A 116 3.61 -8.94 7.62
C PHE A 116 4.96 -8.58 6.99
N LYS A 117 5.38 -9.39 6.02
CA LYS A 117 6.60 -9.13 5.26
C LYS A 117 6.30 -8.17 4.14
N VAL A 118 7.21 -7.23 3.89
CA VAL A 118 7.11 -6.31 2.74
C VAL A 118 8.11 -6.67 1.66
N ASP A 119 9.23 -7.24 2.07
CA ASP A 119 10.25 -7.85 1.23
C ASP A 119 11.03 -8.90 2.05
N ALA A 120 12.04 -9.51 1.46
CA ALA A 120 12.84 -10.56 2.12
C ALA A 120 13.68 -10.09 3.31
N GLN A 121 13.91 -8.79 3.44
CA GLN A 121 14.76 -8.15 4.44
C GLN A 121 13.98 -7.21 5.36
N SER A 122 12.67 -7.04 5.15
CA SER A 122 11.87 -6.18 6.01
C SER A 122 10.48 -6.72 6.27
N SER A 123 10.05 -6.49 7.50
CA SER A 123 8.69 -6.75 7.95
C SER A 123 8.13 -5.51 8.61
N GLN A 124 6.81 -5.38 8.60
CA GLN A 124 6.11 -4.19 9.04
C GLN A 124 4.87 -4.58 9.84
N LEU A 125 4.45 -3.66 10.70
CA LEU A 125 3.23 -3.75 11.48
C LEU A 125 2.62 -2.36 11.53
N LEU A 126 1.34 -2.27 11.19
CA LEU A 126 0.58 -1.02 11.24
C LEU A 126 -0.65 -1.20 12.13
N ILE A 127 -0.95 -0.21 12.96
CA ILE A 127 -2.14 -0.18 13.82
C ILE A 127 -2.89 1.12 13.59
N LEU A 128 -4.15 1.05 13.17
CA LEU A 128 -5.05 2.20 13.24
C LEU A 128 -5.48 2.43 14.69
N ASN A 129 -5.10 3.58 15.24
CA ASN A 129 -5.45 3.97 16.59
C ASN A 129 -6.86 4.59 16.62
N ALA A 130 -7.52 4.56 17.77
CA ALA A 130 -8.87 5.10 17.95
C ALA A 130 -9.00 6.61 17.66
N ASN A 131 -7.90 7.35 17.71
CA ASN A 131 -7.83 8.77 17.38
C ASN A 131 -7.63 9.04 15.86
N GLY A 132 -7.64 8.00 15.03
CA GLY A 132 -7.41 8.07 13.59
C GLY A 132 -5.94 8.13 13.17
N SER A 133 -4.96 8.15 14.09
CA SER A 133 -3.55 8.05 13.70
C SER A 133 -3.16 6.61 13.40
N VAL A 134 -2.16 6.41 12.56
CA VAL A 134 -1.57 5.09 12.31
C VAL A 134 -0.23 4.99 13.01
N THR A 135 -0.05 3.94 13.83
CA THR A 135 1.27 3.55 14.34
C THR A 135 1.89 2.64 13.30
N TRP A 136 3.06 3.02 12.77
CA TRP A 136 3.78 2.22 11.80
C TRP A 136 5.15 1.84 12.34
N LYS A 137 5.40 0.53 12.41
CA LYS A 137 6.68 -0.06 12.80
C LYS A 137 7.25 -0.84 11.65
N GLN A 138 8.51 -0.58 11.32
CA GLN A 138 9.30 -1.36 10.38
C GLN A 138 10.44 -2.05 11.12
N TYR A 139 10.66 -3.31 10.75
CA TYR A 139 11.65 -4.19 11.33
C TYR A 139 12.61 -4.67 10.25
N ALA A 140 13.90 -4.70 10.59
CA ALA A 140 14.91 -5.35 9.76
C ALA A 140 14.82 -6.87 9.92
N GLY A 141 14.85 -7.59 8.81
CA GLY A 141 14.68 -9.04 8.72
C GLY A 141 13.23 -9.49 8.58
N VAL A 142 13.07 -10.79 8.38
CA VAL A 142 11.76 -11.45 8.45
C VAL A 142 11.41 -11.66 9.90
N ALA A 143 10.36 -10.99 10.39
CA ALA A 143 9.87 -11.16 11.75
C ALA A 143 9.50 -12.62 12.05
N ARG A 144 10.49 -13.37 12.52
CA ARG A 144 10.37 -14.36 13.58
C ARG A 144 11.57 -14.10 14.48
N GLU A 145 11.26 -13.75 15.72
CA GLU A 145 12.21 -13.68 16.84
C GLU A 145 13.13 -12.44 16.87
N ASP A 146 12.75 -11.51 17.75
CA ASP A 146 13.63 -10.73 18.62
C ASP A 146 14.96 -10.26 18.02
N LYS A 147 14.91 -9.17 17.25
CA LYS A 147 15.97 -8.14 17.21
C LYS A 147 15.46 -6.87 16.52
N ASP A 148 14.65 -6.12 17.25
CA ASP A 148 14.07 -4.85 16.82
C ASP A 148 15.13 -3.75 16.67
N LEU A 149 15.47 -3.41 15.43
CA LEU A 149 15.76 -2.02 15.06
C LEU A 149 14.43 -1.40 14.60
N SER A 150 13.59 -1.01 15.57
CA SER A 150 12.32 -0.35 15.30
C SER A 150 12.56 1.11 14.93
N THR A 151 12.15 1.52 13.73
CA THR A 151 11.90 2.95 13.46
C THR A 151 10.43 3.22 13.73
N ASP A 152 10.12 3.82 14.88
CA ASP A 152 8.75 4.22 15.22
C ASP A 152 8.41 5.53 14.50
N LEU A 153 7.67 5.45 13.39
CA LEU A 153 7.14 6.64 12.73
C LEU A 153 5.71 6.90 13.21
N HIS A 154 5.53 7.91 14.06
CA HIS A 154 4.22 8.42 14.43
C HIS A 154 3.73 9.38 13.34
N LEU A 155 2.99 8.88 12.36
CA LEU A 155 2.31 9.72 11.38
C LEU A 155 1.03 10.30 12.02
N GLN A 156 1.13 11.49 12.60
CA GLN A 156 -0.04 12.35 12.79
C GLN A 156 -0.24 13.20 11.53
N GLN A 157 -0.98 12.67 10.55
CA GLN A 157 -1.29 13.42 9.34
C GLN A 157 -2.79 13.77 9.27
N ARG A 158 -3.09 15.06 9.48
CA ARG A 158 -4.31 15.70 8.98
C ARG A 158 -4.25 15.62 7.45
N GLY A 159 -5.05 14.74 6.84
CA GLY A 159 -5.15 14.61 5.39
C GLY A 159 -5.06 13.18 4.83
N VAL A 160 -4.99 12.15 5.67
CA VAL A 160 -5.24 10.77 5.22
C VAL A 160 -6.76 10.58 5.09
N HIS A 161 -7.25 10.20 3.92
CA HIS A 161 -8.61 9.68 3.78
C HIS A 161 -8.68 8.34 4.54
N LEU A 162 -9.03 8.43 5.82
CA LEU A 162 -9.34 7.28 6.68
C LEU A 162 -10.71 6.75 6.25
N LEU A 163 -10.74 5.54 5.69
CA LEU A 163 -11.98 4.83 5.45
C LEU A 163 -12.36 4.07 6.72
N GLN A 164 -13.51 4.42 7.29
CA GLN A 164 -14.23 3.61 8.28
C GLN A 164 -15.16 2.63 7.57
#